data_AF-A0A1X1BJ14-F1
#
_entry.id   AF-A0A1X1BJ14-F1
#
_cell.length_a   1.000
_cell.length_b   1.000
_cell.length_c   1.000
_cell.angle_alpha   90.00
_cell.angle_beta   90.00
_cell.angle_gamma   90.00
#
_symmetry.space_group_name_H-M   'P 1'
#
loop_
_entity.id
_entity.type
_entity.pdbx_description
1 polymer ?
#
loop_
_entity_poly.entity_id
_entity_poly.type
_entity_poly.pdbx_seq_one_letter_code
_entity_poly.pdbx_strand_id
1 'polypeptide(L)'
;MSELTLGELKALKQREVSDNKPPIEESVKNLHKERSHLLKHSKAERSSQKSGPKKSNSKGPVVLPNNTACNPYNPLKFGKKGQSSRLIARDPRFSDFSGTLNDELFRKSYAFLDDMLQEEVKDIKSALRVGERAGAHSLKAAAALNNISHMNISSFSDAKRALDRYKTQQKQLKSDHDIRELKKDLISEEKKKIATTWKTPFYYSTKKVKKMLRAKEEAAIEAALQSSVINADGAGKIHKKVSRASKRSALRHKHVDVVTKKRRT
;
A
#
# COMPACT_ATOMS: atom_id res chain seq x y z
N MET A 1 -18.05 -44.50 38.69
CA MET A 1 -17.52 -43.74 37.54
C MET A 1 -18.36 -44.12 36.34
N SER A 2 -19.44 -43.36 36.08
CA SER A 2 -20.35 -43.64 34.96
C SER A 2 -19.72 -43.13 33.66
N GLU A 3 -19.51 -44.04 32.71
CA GLU A 3 -19.01 -43.71 31.37
C GLU A 3 -20.15 -43.05 30.57
N LEU A 4 -19.93 -41.78 30.18
CA LEU A 4 -20.85 -41.05 29.33
C LEU A 4 -20.87 -41.66 27.93
N THR A 5 -22.06 -41.83 27.39
CA THR A 5 -22.25 -42.44 26.07
C THR A 5 -21.89 -41.45 24.95
N LEU A 6 -21.52 -41.99 23.78
CA LEU A 6 -21.12 -41.20 22.60
C LEU A 6 -22.18 -40.17 22.15
N GLY A 7 -23.45 -40.39 22.49
CA GLY A 7 -24.53 -39.44 22.25
C GLY A 7 -24.47 -38.21 23.15
N GLU A 8 -24.11 -38.38 24.42
CA GLU A 8 -24.03 -37.30 25.42
C GLU A 8 -22.83 -36.39 25.15
N LEU A 9 -21.70 -36.96 24.71
CA LEU A 9 -20.53 -36.18 24.27
C LEU A 9 -20.83 -35.32 23.04
N LYS A 10 -21.69 -35.80 22.13
CA LYS A 10 -22.09 -35.05 20.94
C LYS A 10 -23.07 -33.91 21.27
N ALA A 11 -23.93 -34.11 22.26
CA ALA A 11 -24.85 -33.08 22.76
C ALA A 11 -24.11 -31.95 23.50
N LEU A 12 -23.07 -32.27 24.28
CA LEU A 12 -22.23 -31.27 24.96
C LEU A 12 -21.47 -30.39 23.95
N LYS A 13 -20.95 -30.99 22.88
CA LYS A 13 -20.22 -30.24 21.83
C LYS A 13 -21.11 -29.28 21.02
N GLN A 14 -22.42 -29.55 20.93
CA GLN A 14 -23.37 -28.64 20.27
C GLN A 14 -23.79 -27.46 21.18
N ARG A 15 -23.81 -27.64 22.50
CA ARG A 15 -24.07 -26.56 23.47
C ARG A 15 -22.92 -25.55 23.56
N GLU A 16 -21.66 -25.97 23.43
CA GLU A 16 -20.52 -25.03 23.47
C GLU A 16 -20.44 -24.08 22.26
N VAL A 17 -21.14 -24.39 21.16
CA VAL A 17 -21.13 -23.57 19.93
C VAL A 17 -22.23 -22.49 19.97
N SER A 18 -23.28 -22.62 20.77
CA SER A 18 -24.36 -21.62 20.86
C SER A 18 -24.04 -20.44 21.78
N ASP A 19 -23.15 -20.61 22.75
CA ASP A 19 -23.00 -19.64 23.85
C ASP A 19 -21.82 -18.66 23.67
N ASN A 20 -21.08 -18.76 22.56
CA ASN A 20 -19.91 -17.91 22.25
C ASN A 20 -20.10 -16.96 21.05
N LYS A 21 -21.33 -16.50 20.79
CA LYS A 21 -21.59 -15.44 19.79
C LYS A 21 -21.68 -14.07 20.50
N PRO A 22 -20.68 -13.18 20.38
CA PRO A 22 -20.75 -11.86 20.99
C PRO A 22 -21.82 -10.99 20.28
N PRO A 23 -22.57 -10.15 21.02
CA PRO A 23 -23.64 -9.31 20.48
C PRO A 23 -23.04 -8.07 19.81
N ILE A 24 -22.53 -8.21 18.59
CA ILE A 24 -21.87 -7.09 17.87
C ILE A 24 -22.74 -6.56 16.71
N GLU A 25 -23.70 -7.32 16.19
CA GLU A 25 -24.38 -6.94 14.94
C GLU A 25 -25.56 -5.95 15.10
N GLU A 26 -26.11 -5.78 16.30
CA GLU A 26 -27.23 -4.84 16.52
C GLU A 26 -26.77 -3.42 16.89
N SER A 27 -25.60 -3.27 17.51
CA SER A 27 -25.05 -1.95 17.88
C SER A 27 -24.59 -1.13 16.67
N VAL A 28 -24.08 -1.79 15.63
CA VAL A 28 -23.56 -1.12 14.42
C VAL A 28 -24.69 -0.57 13.53
N LYS A 29 -25.86 -1.21 13.54
CA LYS A 29 -27.03 -0.75 12.77
C LYS A 29 -27.67 0.51 13.38
N ASN A 30 -27.66 0.65 14.70
CA ASN A 30 -28.19 1.83 15.38
C ASN A 30 -27.27 3.06 15.23
N LEU A 31 -25.95 2.87 15.26
CA LEU A 31 -24.96 3.93 15.03
C LEU A 31 -25.04 4.57 13.63
N HIS A 32 -25.38 3.80 12.59
CA HIS A 32 -25.55 4.34 11.24
C HIS A 32 -26.84 5.15 11.06
N LYS A 33 -27.90 4.82 11.82
CA LYS A 33 -29.18 5.53 11.77
C LYS A 33 -29.08 6.91 12.41
N GLU A 34 -28.44 7.02 13.58
CA GLU A 34 -28.23 8.31 14.26
C GLU A 34 -27.29 9.26 13.50
N ARG A 35 -26.23 8.74 12.86
CA ARG A 35 -25.33 9.55 12.03
C ARG A 35 -26.00 10.16 10.80
N SER A 36 -27.02 9.49 10.25
CA SER A 36 -27.71 9.94 9.02
C SER A 36 -28.65 11.13 9.25
N HIS A 37 -29.19 11.29 10.47
CA HIS A 37 -30.05 12.42 10.83
C HIS A 37 -29.25 13.70 11.09
N LEU A 38 -28.05 13.60 11.68
CA LEU A 38 -27.18 14.76 11.96
C LEU A 38 -26.60 15.43 10.69
N LEU A 39 -26.48 14.69 9.59
CA LEU A 39 -25.98 15.23 8.31
C LEU A 39 -27.05 15.97 7.48
N LYS A 40 -28.34 15.81 7.79
CA LYS A 40 -29.42 16.48 7.04
C LYS A 40 -29.75 17.89 7.54
N HIS A 41 -29.35 18.26 8.76
CA HIS A 41 -29.61 19.59 9.32
C HIS A 41 -28.54 20.66 9.02
N SER A 42 -27.41 20.29 8.40
CA SER A 42 -26.34 21.26 8.07
C SER A 42 -26.47 21.92 6.69
N LYS A 43 -27.49 21.57 5.89
CA LYS A 43 -27.66 22.06 4.52
C LYS A 43 -28.82 23.04 4.29
N ALA A 44 -29.61 23.34 5.33
CA ALA A 44 -30.82 24.16 5.21
C ALA A 44 -30.71 25.61 5.75
N GLU A 45 -29.58 26.03 6.35
CA GLU A 45 -29.44 27.38 6.94
C GLU A 45 -28.46 28.31 6.20
N ARG A 46 -28.34 28.19 4.88
CA ARG A 46 -27.58 29.16 4.05
C ARG A 46 -28.42 29.71 2.92
N SER A 47 -29.56 30.30 3.25
CA SER A 47 -30.28 31.22 2.36
C SER A 47 -31.04 32.27 3.16
N SER A 48 -30.32 33.20 3.76
CA SER A 48 -30.86 34.51 4.16
C SER A 48 -29.80 35.59 3.96
N GLN A 49 -30.28 36.74 3.49
CA GLN A 49 -29.57 37.75 2.71
C GLN A 49 -28.61 38.62 3.53
N LYS A 50 -27.57 39.15 2.87
CA LYS A 50 -27.08 40.53 3.07
C LYS A 50 -26.23 40.94 1.86
N SER A 51 -26.83 41.72 0.97
CA SER A 51 -26.15 42.40 -0.13
C SER A 51 -25.18 43.45 0.44
N GLY A 52 -23.89 43.15 0.40
CA GLY A 52 -22.84 44.15 0.65
C GLY A 52 -22.77 45.16 -0.51
N PRO A 53 -22.21 46.36 -0.27
CA PRO A 53 -22.06 47.37 -1.32
C PRO A 53 -21.20 46.80 -2.47
N LYS A 54 -21.71 46.96 -3.71
CA LYS A 54 -21.06 46.52 -4.94
C LYS A 54 -19.67 47.16 -5.02
N LYS A 55 -18.61 46.34 -4.94
CA LYS A 55 -17.26 46.76 -5.32
C LYS A 55 -17.26 46.92 -6.84
N SER A 56 -17.07 48.14 -7.33
CA SER A 56 -16.84 48.39 -8.75
C SER A 56 -15.49 47.77 -9.12
N ASN A 57 -15.51 46.75 -9.99
CA ASN A 57 -14.32 46.28 -10.67
C ASN A 57 -13.96 47.29 -11.76
N SER A 58 -13.22 48.34 -11.43
CA SER A 58 -12.47 49.09 -12.45
C SER A 58 -10.99 48.73 -12.32
N LYS A 59 -10.40 48.27 -13.42
CA LYS A 59 -8.95 48.08 -13.56
C LYS A 59 -8.24 49.44 -13.74
N GLY A 60 -8.68 50.46 -13.00
CA GLY A 60 -8.12 51.80 -13.02
C GLY A 60 -7.32 52.07 -11.74
N PRO A 61 -6.42 53.08 -11.76
CA PRO A 61 -5.73 53.51 -10.54
C PRO A 61 -6.75 53.94 -9.48
N VAL A 62 -6.50 53.56 -8.23
CA VAL A 62 -7.37 53.89 -7.09
C VAL A 62 -7.37 55.41 -6.92
N VAL A 63 -8.48 56.06 -7.28
CA VAL A 63 -8.69 57.49 -7.04
C VAL A 63 -9.11 57.66 -5.59
N LEU A 64 -8.25 58.27 -4.78
CA LEU A 64 -8.57 58.67 -3.42
C LEU A 64 -9.63 59.78 -3.46
N PRO A 65 -10.67 59.74 -2.60
CA PRO A 65 -11.64 60.83 -2.51
C PRO A 65 -10.94 62.10 -2.00
N ASN A 66 -10.90 63.14 -2.85
CA ASN A 66 -10.25 64.44 -2.56
C ASN A 66 -10.84 65.21 -1.37
N ASN A 67 -11.96 64.75 -0.79
CA ASN A 67 -12.68 65.48 0.25
C ASN A 67 -12.44 64.93 1.67
N THR A 68 -11.54 63.97 1.85
CA THR A 68 -11.15 63.48 3.17
C THR A 68 -9.67 63.76 3.42
N ALA A 69 -9.38 64.76 4.24
CA ALA A 69 -8.03 65.05 4.69
C ALA A 69 -7.45 63.82 5.41
N CYS A 70 -6.33 63.29 4.90
CA CYS A 70 -5.62 62.19 5.54
C CYS A 70 -4.92 62.74 6.79
N ASN A 71 -5.49 62.50 7.98
CA ASN A 71 -4.88 62.93 9.24
C ASN A 71 -3.79 61.92 9.66
N PRO A 72 -2.49 62.28 9.63
CA PRO A 72 -1.39 61.36 9.91
C PRO A 72 -1.26 61.00 11.40
N TYR A 73 -1.94 61.72 12.30
CA TYR A 73 -1.93 61.47 13.74
C TYR A 73 -3.15 60.70 14.23
N ASN A 74 -4.06 60.32 13.33
CA ASN A 74 -5.05 59.31 13.69
C ASN A 74 -4.26 58.00 13.86
N PRO A 75 -4.21 57.39 15.06
CA PRO A 75 -3.55 56.11 15.21
C PRO A 75 -4.19 55.20 14.17
N LEU A 76 -3.37 54.62 13.27
CA LEU A 76 -3.85 53.62 12.33
C LEU A 76 -4.60 52.61 13.18
N LYS A 77 -5.93 52.68 13.16
CA LYS A 77 -6.77 51.63 13.66
C LYS A 77 -6.54 50.53 12.63
N PHE A 78 -5.45 49.77 12.80
CA PHE A 78 -5.34 48.42 12.30
C PHE A 78 -6.66 47.82 12.72
N GLY A 79 -7.58 47.72 11.76
CA GLY A 79 -8.94 47.40 12.09
C GLY A 79 -8.89 46.15 12.95
N LYS A 80 -9.69 46.09 14.01
CA LYS A 80 -10.02 44.83 14.67
C LYS A 80 -10.79 43.88 13.72
N LYS A 81 -10.47 43.90 12.43
CA LYS A 81 -10.77 42.92 11.40
C LYS A 81 -9.50 42.07 11.23
N GLY A 82 -9.21 41.22 12.23
CA GLY A 82 -8.10 40.27 12.16
C GLY A 82 -7.61 39.76 13.52
N GLN A 83 -7.69 40.59 14.56
CA GLN A 83 -7.26 40.24 15.92
C GLN A 83 -8.39 39.57 16.73
N SER A 84 -8.92 38.42 16.28
CA SER A 84 -9.71 37.54 17.16
C SER A 84 -9.86 36.07 16.73
N SER A 85 -9.12 35.58 15.74
CA SER A 85 -8.68 34.19 15.85
C SER A 85 -7.25 34.25 16.34
N ARG A 86 -7.03 34.18 17.67
CA ARG A 86 -5.83 33.47 18.12
C ARG A 86 -5.80 32.21 17.27
N LEU A 87 -4.76 31.99 16.47
CA LEU A 87 -4.62 30.74 15.71
C LEU A 87 -5.01 29.65 16.71
N ILE A 88 -6.12 28.95 16.45
CA ILE A 88 -6.55 27.85 17.31
C ILE A 88 -5.26 27.08 17.56
N ALA A 89 -4.90 26.86 18.83
CA ALA A 89 -3.69 26.14 19.19
C ALA A 89 -3.80 24.75 18.55
N ARG A 90 -3.38 24.67 17.30
CA ARG A 90 -3.42 23.50 16.47
C ARG A 90 -2.11 22.83 16.75
N ASP A 91 -2.23 21.57 17.09
CA ASP A 91 -1.07 20.70 17.21
C ASP A 91 -0.18 20.93 15.97
N PRO A 92 1.10 21.28 16.15
CA PRO A 92 2.01 21.55 15.04
C PRO A 92 2.10 20.36 14.07
N ARG A 93 1.82 19.13 14.54
CA ARG A 93 1.70 17.94 13.67
C ARG A 93 0.60 18.06 12.62
N PHE A 94 -0.46 18.80 12.94
CA PHE A 94 -1.61 19.06 12.07
C PHE A 94 -1.65 20.51 11.56
N SER A 95 -0.54 21.22 11.66
CA SER A 95 -0.40 22.56 11.07
C SER A 95 -0.23 22.45 9.57
N ASP A 96 -0.85 23.35 8.80
CA ASP A 96 -0.71 23.39 7.33
C ASP A 96 0.76 23.60 6.88
N PHE A 97 1.63 24.06 7.80
CA PHE A 97 3.06 24.22 7.60
C PHE A 97 3.87 22.91 7.65
N SER A 98 3.27 21.78 8.09
CA SER A 98 3.98 20.49 8.16
C SER A 98 4.27 19.87 6.78
N GLY A 99 3.73 20.45 5.70
CA GLY A 99 3.98 20.04 4.32
C GLY A 99 3.24 18.76 3.92
N THR A 100 3.47 18.30 2.69
CA THR A 100 2.92 17.04 2.20
C THR A 100 3.86 15.88 2.52
N LEU A 101 3.31 14.69 2.75
CA LEU A 101 4.10 13.49 3.00
C LEU A 101 5.01 13.18 1.80
N ASN A 102 6.32 13.20 2.03
CA ASN A 102 7.30 12.69 1.07
C ASN A 102 7.55 11.20 1.33
N ASP A 103 6.82 10.35 0.62
CA ASP A 103 6.94 8.89 0.70
C ASP A 103 8.37 8.38 0.49
N GLU A 104 9.19 9.05 -0.33
CA GLU A 104 10.54 8.62 -0.63
C GLU A 104 11.50 8.93 0.51
N LEU A 105 11.39 10.13 1.10
CA LEU A 105 12.16 10.48 2.28
C LEU A 105 11.81 9.58 3.45
N PHE A 106 10.51 9.31 3.66
CA PHE A 106 10.03 8.41 4.71
C PHE A 106 10.59 6.99 4.55
N ARG A 107 10.61 6.44 3.33
CA ARG A 107 11.22 5.12 3.10
C ARG A 107 12.72 5.12 3.37
N LYS A 108 13.42 6.18 2.98
CA LYS A 108 14.86 6.32 3.24
C LYS A 108 15.17 6.39 4.73
N SER A 109 14.39 7.13 5.51
CA SER A 109 14.60 7.24 6.96
C SER A 109 14.40 5.92 7.70
N TYR A 110 13.60 5.01 7.16
CA TYR A 110 13.34 3.69 7.73
C TYR A 110 14.02 2.54 6.95
N ALA A 111 14.98 2.84 6.08
CA ALA A 111 15.69 1.83 5.29
C ALA A 111 16.44 0.80 6.16
N PHE A 112 16.87 1.21 7.36
CA PHE A 112 17.53 0.32 8.32
C PHE A 112 16.65 -0.88 8.75
N LEU A 113 15.31 -0.75 8.69
CA LEU A 113 14.41 -1.88 8.98
C LEU A 113 14.51 -2.96 7.89
N ASP A 114 14.70 -2.54 6.63
CA ASP A 114 14.93 -3.47 5.52
C ASP A 114 16.31 -4.13 5.65
N ASP A 115 17.32 -3.40 6.12
CA ASP A 115 18.66 -3.94 6.37
C ASP A 115 18.65 -4.97 7.50
N MET A 116 18.01 -4.66 8.62
CA MET A 116 17.79 -5.61 9.72
C MET A 116 17.08 -6.86 9.20
N LEU A 117 15.96 -6.71 8.49
CA LEU A 117 15.22 -7.84 7.93
C LEU A 117 16.09 -8.69 6.97
N GLN A 118 16.98 -8.08 6.20
CA GLN A 118 17.91 -8.81 5.34
C GLN A 118 18.93 -9.61 6.14
N GLU A 119 19.43 -9.08 7.26
CA GLU A 119 20.29 -9.80 8.20
C GLU A 119 19.54 -11.00 8.79
N GLU A 120 18.29 -10.81 9.22
CA GLU A 120 17.47 -11.91 9.75
C GLU A 120 17.30 -13.04 8.73
N VAL A 121 16.99 -12.67 7.48
CA VAL A 121 16.82 -13.64 6.41
C VAL A 121 18.14 -14.34 6.07
N LYS A 122 19.29 -13.66 6.17
CA LYS A 122 20.61 -14.26 5.98
C LYS A 122 20.90 -15.29 7.07
N ASP A 123 20.59 -14.96 8.33
CA ASP A 123 20.79 -15.87 9.46
C ASP A 123 19.89 -17.10 9.35
N ILE A 124 18.60 -16.92 9.05
CA ILE A 124 17.68 -18.04 8.81
C ILE A 124 18.20 -18.95 7.69
N LYS A 125 18.69 -18.38 6.59
CA LYS A 125 19.28 -19.17 5.50
C LYS A 125 20.56 -19.88 5.92
N SER A 126 21.40 -19.26 6.74
CA SER A 126 22.65 -19.86 7.20
C SER A 126 22.37 -21.06 8.11
N ALA A 127 21.43 -20.94 9.06
CA ALA A 127 20.99 -22.04 9.91
C ALA A 127 20.32 -23.15 9.11
N LEU A 128 19.49 -22.82 8.13
CA LEU A 128 18.90 -23.81 7.23
C LEU A 128 19.98 -24.59 6.47
N ARG A 129 21.00 -23.90 5.95
CA ARG A 129 22.12 -24.53 5.23
C ARG A 129 22.97 -25.43 6.12
N VAL A 130 23.18 -25.06 7.39
CA VAL A 130 23.88 -25.90 8.37
C VAL A 130 23.05 -27.14 8.69
N GLY A 131 21.74 -27.00 8.93
CA GLY A 131 20.85 -28.14 9.16
C GLY A 131 20.70 -29.07 7.96
N GLU A 132 20.74 -28.56 6.73
CA GLU A 132 20.76 -29.39 5.52
C GLU A 132 22.05 -30.20 5.36
N ARG A 133 23.19 -29.66 5.80
CA ARG A 133 24.49 -30.33 5.68
C ARG A 133 24.77 -31.32 6.81
N ALA A 134 24.46 -30.95 8.04
CA ALA A 134 24.78 -31.73 9.23
C ALA A 134 23.62 -32.63 9.69
N GLY A 135 22.42 -32.44 9.14
CA GLY A 135 21.19 -33.11 9.57
C GLY A 135 20.43 -32.29 10.63
N ALA A 136 19.10 -32.41 10.60
CA ALA A 136 18.18 -31.58 11.39
C ALA A 136 18.36 -31.73 12.92
N HIS A 137 18.86 -32.89 13.39
CA HIS A 137 19.08 -33.19 14.80
C HIS A 137 20.55 -33.08 15.23
N SER A 138 21.42 -32.54 14.37
CA SER A 138 22.84 -32.39 14.73
C SER A 138 23.04 -31.26 15.73
N LEU A 139 24.05 -31.41 16.60
CA LEU A 139 24.45 -30.38 17.57
C LEU A 139 24.79 -29.05 16.89
N LYS A 140 25.37 -29.11 15.68
CA LYS A 140 25.69 -27.92 14.87
C LYS A 140 24.43 -27.21 14.38
N ALA A 141 23.39 -27.95 14.00
CA ALA A 141 22.11 -27.38 13.61
C ALA A 141 21.37 -26.75 14.81
N ALA A 142 21.41 -27.40 15.97
CA ALA A 142 20.86 -26.85 17.20
C ALA A 142 21.57 -25.54 17.61
N ALA A 143 22.90 -25.49 17.55
CA ALA A 143 23.66 -24.27 17.82
C ALA A 143 23.32 -23.13 16.84
N ALA A 144 23.15 -23.43 15.55
CA ALA A 144 22.74 -22.45 14.56
C ALA A 144 21.31 -21.92 14.78
N LEU A 145 20.39 -22.78 15.25
CA LEU A 145 19.04 -22.35 15.63
C LEU A 145 19.05 -21.46 16.89
N ASN A 146 19.93 -21.74 17.86
CA ASN A 146 20.06 -20.92 19.07
C ASN A 146 20.45 -19.46 18.73
N ASN A 147 21.28 -19.25 17.71
CA ASN A 147 21.62 -17.89 17.26
C ASN A 147 20.41 -17.09 16.78
N ILE A 148 19.35 -17.78 16.34
CA ILE A 148 18.13 -17.20 15.75
C ILE A 148 16.95 -17.32 16.73
N SER A 149 17.19 -17.84 17.94
CA SER A 149 16.14 -18.06 18.95
C SER A 149 15.40 -16.76 19.31
N HIS A 150 16.07 -15.62 19.25
CA HIS A 150 15.49 -14.28 19.49
C HIS A 150 14.38 -13.91 18.49
N MET A 151 14.26 -14.61 17.36
CA MET A 151 13.19 -14.45 16.37
C MET A 151 11.99 -15.38 16.62
N ASN A 152 11.93 -16.05 17.77
CA ASN A 152 10.94 -17.08 18.09
C ASN A 152 10.95 -18.27 17.12
N ILE A 153 12.12 -18.61 16.58
CA ILE A 153 12.32 -19.75 15.69
C ILE A 153 12.99 -20.87 16.50
N SER A 154 12.20 -21.88 16.90
CA SER A 154 12.67 -23.00 17.73
C SER A 154 12.98 -24.26 16.92
N SER A 155 12.37 -24.44 15.75
CA SER A 155 12.51 -25.64 14.93
C SER A 155 12.97 -25.34 13.50
N PHE A 156 13.56 -26.35 12.87
CA PHE A 156 13.97 -26.29 11.47
C PHE A 156 12.79 -26.10 10.50
N SER A 157 11.62 -26.68 10.83
CA SER A 157 10.37 -26.44 10.10
C SER A 157 9.89 -25.00 10.24
N ASP A 158 10.03 -24.40 11.41
CA ASP A 158 9.66 -23.00 11.64
C ASP A 158 10.60 -22.05 10.89
N ALA A 159 11.90 -22.35 10.85
CA ALA A 159 12.87 -21.61 10.06
C ALA A 159 12.51 -21.60 8.56
N LYS A 160 12.09 -22.75 8.01
CA LYS A 160 11.60 -22.83 6.61
C LYS A 160 10.33 -22.01 6.41
N ARG A 161 9.36 -22.12 7.32
CA ARG A 161 8.10 -21.37 7.27
C ARG A 161 8.33 -19.86 7.37
N ALA A 162 9.23 -19.43 8.25
CA ALA A 162 9.64 -18.04 8.38
C ALA A 162 10.25 -17.53 7.08
N LEU A 163 11.21 -18.26 6.51
CA LEU A 163 11.83 -17.90 5.23
C LEU A 163 10.80 -17.75 4.10
N ASP A 164 9.82 -18.64 4.01
CA ASP A 164 8.78 -18.56 2.99
C ASP A 164 7.82 -17.38 3.21
N ARG A 165 7.50 -17.04 4.48
CA ARG A 165 6.76 -15.80 4.81
C ARG A 165 7.52 -14.56 4.38
N TYR A 166 8.83 -14.48 4.66
CA TYR A 166 9.63 -13.34 4.23
C TYR A 166 9.67 -13.22 2.70
N LYS A 167 9.79 -14.33 1.96
CA LYS A 167 9.74 -14.30 0.49
C LYS A 167 8.41 -13.81 -0.05
N THR A 168 7.28 -14.23 0.53
CA THR A 168 5.96 -13.78 0.07
C THR A 168 5.74 -12.30 0.37
N GLN A 169 6.13 -11.85 1.58
CA GLN A 169 6.09 -10.43 1.95
C GLN A 169 6.95 -9.57 1.02
N GLN A 170 8.21 -9.96 0.78
CA GLN A 170 9.09 -9.23 -0.13
C GLN A 170 8.53 -9.17 -1.56
N LYS A 171 7.92 -10.26 -2.05
CA LYS A 171 7.29 -10.26 -3.37
C LYS A 171 6.10 -9.29 -3.43
N GLN A 172 5.29 -9.23 -2.38
CA GLN A 172 4.17 -8.31 -2.30
C GLN A 172 4.65 -6.85 -2.26
N LEU A 173 5.63 -6.54 -1.41
CA LEU A 173 6.20 -5.19 -1.30
C LEU A 173 6.78 -4.70 -2.62
N LYS A 174 7.49 -5.56 -3.35
CA LYS A 174 8.01 -5.27 -4.69
C LYS A 174 6.88 -4.97 -5.67
N SER A 175 5.87 -5.84 -5.74
CA SER A 175 4.72 -5.61 -6.63
C SER A 175 3.99 -4.30 -6.32
N ASP A 176 3.78 -3.98 -5.03
CA ASP A 176 3.13 -2.73 -4.62
C ASP A 176 4.01 -1.51 -4.88
N HIS A 177 5.34 -1.67 -4.85
CA HIS A 177 6.28 -0.64 -5.26
C HIS A 177 6.20 -0.37 -6.76
N ASP A 178 6.30 -1.41 -7.58
CA ASP A 178 6.26 -1.33 -9.05
C ASP A 178 4.94 -0.73 -9.55
N ILE A 179 3.81 -1.06 -8.89
CA ILE A 179 2.50 -0.44 -9.19
C ILE A 179 2.51 1.07 -8.92
N ARG A 180 3.14 1.49 -7.81
CA ARG A 180 3.22 2.91 -7.43
C ARG A 180 4.12 3.68 -8.40
N GLU A 181 5.25 3.13 -8.78
CA GLU A 181 6.14 3.73 -9.77
C GLU A 181 5.46 3.89 -11.12
N LEU A 182 4.85 2.82 -11.65
CA LEU A 182 4.13 2.88 -12.92
C LEU A 182 2.99 3.90 -12.89
N LYS A 183 2.30 4.04 -11.75
CA LYS A 183 1.27 5.06 -11.58
C LYS A 183 1.86 6.48 -11.56
N LYS A 184 2.98 6.70 -10.87
CA LYS A 184 3.69 7.99 -10.86
C LYS A 184 4.11 8.38 -12.27
N ASP A 185 4.68 7.44 -13.03
CA ASP A 185 5.13 7.66 -14.41
C ASP A 185 3.98 8.06 -15.31
N LEU A 186 2.88 7.30 -15.31
CA LEU A 186 1.69 7.61 -16.11
C LEU A 186 1.07 8.96 -15.76
N ILE A 187 1.06 9.33 -14.48
CA ILE A 187 0.60 10.66 -14.05
C ILE A 187 1.56 11.75 -14.56
N SER A 188 2.87 11.51 -14.52
CA SER A 188 3.87 12.46 -15.01
C SER A 188 3.76 12.68 -16.53
N GLU A 189 3.55 11.60 -17.30
CA GLU A 189 3.31 11.66 -18.74
C GLU A 189 2.02 12.41 -19.06
N GLU A 190 0.95 12.14 -18.32
CA GLU A 190 -0.33 12.81 -18.53
C GLU A 190 -0.23 14.32 -18.22
N LYS A 191 0.46 14.70 -17.15
CA LYS A 191 0.75 16.12 -16.84
C LYS A 191 1.47 16.82 -18.00
N LYS A 192 2.44 16.16 -18.63
CA LYS A 192 3.13 16.70 -19.82
C LYS A 192 2.16 16.85 -21.00
N LYS A 193 1.30 15.85 -21.24
CA LYS A 193 0.29 15.92 -22.32
C LYS A 193 -0.70 17.05 -22.12
N ILE A 194 -1.18 17.27 -20.90
CA ILE A 194 -2.10 18.37 -20.57
C ILE A 194 -1.44 19.71 -20.90
N ALA A 195 -0.17 19.90 -20.51
CA ALA A 195 0.55 21.13 -20.81
C ALA A 195 0.67 21.38 -22.33
N THR A 196 0.81 20.33 -23.14
CA THR A 196 0.92 20.45 -24.61
C THR A 196 -0.42 20.58 -25.33
N THR A 197 -1.43 19.82 -24.90
CA THR A 197 -2.67 19.63 -25.68
C THR A 197 -3.87 20.36 -25.09
N TRP A 198 -3.75 20.88 -23.86
CA TRP A 198 -4.83 21.50 -23.10
C TRP A 198 -6.10 20.64 -22.97
N LYS A 199 -5.96 19.32 -23.19
CA LYS A 199 -7.05 18.34 -23.06
C LYS A 199 -7.31 18.01 -21.59
N THR A 200 -8.47 17.43 -21.34
CA THR A 200 -8.86 16.95 -20.01
C THR A 200 -7.95 15.82 -19.53
N PRO A 201 -7.52 15.82 -18.26
CA PRO A 201 -6.65 14.80 -17.71
C PRO A 201 -7.31 13.43 -17.73
N PHE A 202 -6.63 12.42 -18.29
CA PHE A 202 -7.07 11.04 -18.20
C PHE A 202 -6.15 10.20 -17.31
N TYR A 203 -6.69 9.68 -16.20
CA TYR A 203 -5.96 8.82 -15.27
C TYR A 203 -6.43 7.36 -15.36
N TYR A 204 -5.47 6.44 -15.46
CA TYR A 204 -5.76 5.01 -15.52
C TYR A 204 -6.27 4.46 -14.18
N SER A 205 -7.23 3.53 -14.25
CA SER A 205 -7.69 2.79 -13.07
C SER A 205 -6.62 1.82 -12.56
N THR A 206 -6.65 1.50 -11.27
CA THR A 206 -5.70 0.57 -10.63
C THR A 206 -5.68 -0.81 -11.31
N LYS A 207 -6.84 -1.31 -11.77
CA LYS A 207 -6.94 -2.57 -12.53
C LYS A 207 -6.18 -2.50 -13.85
N LYS A 208 -6.28 -1.38 -14.57
CA LYS A 208 -5.58 -1.19 -15.85
C LYS A 208 -4.08 -1.03 -15.64
N VAL A 209 -3.65 -0.29 -14.61
CA VAL A 209 -2.24 -0.18 -14.19
C VAL A 209 -1.64 -1.56 -13.89
N LYS A 210 -2.34 -2.41 -13.11
CA LYS A 210 -1.90 -3.79 -12.84
C LYS A 210 -1.78 -4.64 -14.11
N LYS A 211 -2.70 -4.48 -15.07
CA LYS A 211 -2.63 -5.19 -16.36
C LYS A 211 -1.42 -4.75 -17.19
N MET A 212 -1.15 -3.45 -17.23
CA MET A 212 0.03 -2.89 -17.91
C MET A 212 1.34 -3.40 -17.28
N LEU A 213 1.40 -3.49 -15.95
CA LEU A 213 2.56 -4.00 -15.23
C LEU A 213 2.84 -5.46 -15.61
N ARG A 214 1.82 -6.33 -15.58
CA ARG A 214 1.98 -7.74 -16.01
C ARG A 214 2.47 -7.86 -17.44
N ALA A 215 1.92 -7.04 -18.35
CA ALA A 215 2.36 -7.03 -19.74
C ALA A 215 3.83 -6.57 -19.88
N LYS A 216 4.28 -5.60 -19.06
CA LYS A 216 5.70 -5.19 -19.01
C LYS A 216 6.60 -6.31 -18.47
N GLU A 217 6.18 -7.01 -17.42
CA GLU A 217 6.92 -8.17 -16.88
C GLU A 217 7.00 -9.31 -17.89
N GLU A 218 5.90 -9.65 -18.57
CA GLU A 218 5.85 -10.67 -19.62
C GLU A 218 6.78 -10.31 -20.78
N ALA A 219 6.71 -9.08 -21.28
CA ALA A 219 7.60 -8.59 -22.33
C ALA A 219 9.08 -8.64 -21.90
N ALA A 220 9.39 -8.32 -20.65
CA ALA A 220 10.75 -8.42 -20.11
C ALA A 220 11.24 -9.88 -20.04
N ILE A 221 10.37 -10.82 -19.64
CA ILE A 221 10.67 -12.25 -19.63
C ILE A 221 10.87 -12.77 -21.04
N GLU A 222 10.03 -12.39 -22.00
CA GLU A 222 10.17 -12.76 -23.41
C GLU A 222 11.46 -12.23 -24.01
N ALA A 223 11.82 -10.96 -23.77
CA ALA A 223 13.09 -10.37 -24.19
C ALA A 223 14.30 -11.07 -23.55
N ALA A 224 14.21 -11.44 -22.27
CA ALA A 224 15.24 -12.21 -21.58
C ALA A 224 15.38 -13.62 -22.18
N LEU A 225 14.28 -14.27 -22.57
CA LEU A 225 14.30 -15.57 -23.25
C LEU A 225 14.90 -15.45 -24.65
N GLN A 226 14.49 -14.46 -25.45
CA GLN A 226 15.04 -14.23 -26.80
C GLN A 226 16.55 -13.96 -26.77
N SER A 227 17.02 -13.10 -25.86
CA SER A 227 18.46 -12.86 -25.67
C SER A 227 19.20 -14.11 -25.18
N SER A 228 18.59 -14.92 -24.32
CA SER A 228 19.19 -16.19 -23.88
C SER A 228 19.33 -17.20 -25.02
N VAL A 229 18.39 -17.23 -25.99
CA VAL A 229 18.47 -18.09 -27.18
C VAL A 229 19.63 -17.65 -28.06
N ILE A 230 19.74 -16.35 -28.36
CA ILE A 230 20.82 -15.78 -29.17
C ILE A 230 22.20 -16.08 -28.54
N ASN A 231 22.32 -15.95 -27.22
CA ASN A 231 23.57 -16.24 -26.50
C ASN A 231 23.87 -17.74 -26.35
N ALA A 232 22.84 -18.59 -26.33
CA ALA A 232 23.01 -20.04 -26.31
C ALA A 232 23.51 -20.57 -27.66
N ASP A 233 23.14 -19.94 -28.77
CA ASP A 233 23.59 -20.37 -30.09
C ASP A 233 25.06 -19.96 -30.39
N GLY A 234 25.58 -18.94 -29.69
CA GLY A 234 26.99 -18.52 -29.79
C GLY A 234 27.98 -19.31 -28.92
N ALA A 235 27.54 -19.88 -27.79
CA ALA A 235 28.41 -20.56 -26.81
C ALA A 235 27.94 -21.99 -26.42
N GLY A 236 26.90 -22.52 -27.08
CA GLY A 236 26.14 -23.70 -26.64
C GLY A 236 26.59 -25.07 -27.14
N LYS A 237 27.85 -25.27 -27.54
CA LYS A 237 28.45 -26.62 -27.56
C LYS A 237 29.05 -27.04 -26.22
N ILE A 238 29.12 -26.16 -25.22
CA ILE A 238 29.82 -26.46 -23.97
C ILE A 238 28.88 -26.28 -22.77
N HIS A 239 28.43 -27.42 -22.22
CA HIS A 239 27.70 -27.59 -20.96
C HIS A 239 26.18 -27.30 -20.91
N LYS A 240 25.39 -28.33 -21.26
CA LYS A 240 23.99 -28.56 -20.84
C LYS A 240 23.84 -28.61 -19.31
N LYS A 241 23.76 -27.45 -18.63
CA LYS A 241 23.21 -27.36 -17.26
C LYS A 241 22.33 -26.12 -17.09
N VAL A 242 21.37 -25.92 -17.99
CA VAL A 242 20.26 -24.98 -17.71
C VAL A 242 19.33 -25.64 -16.68
N SER A 243 19.14 -24.94 -15.57
CA SER A 243 18.41 -25.42 -14.39
C SER A 243 16.98 -25.87 -14.72
N ARG A 244 16.56 -27.00 -14.13
CA ARG A 244 15.21 -27.59 -14.29
C ARG A 244 14.05 -26.62 -13.96
N ALA A 245 14.31 -25.52 -13.25
CA ALA A 245 13.32 -24.54 -12.84
C ALA A 245 12.75 -23.72 -14.02
N SER A 246 13.60 -23.33 -14.99
CA SER A 246 13.17 -22.51 -16.14
C SER A 246 12.25 -23.28 -17.10
N LYS A 247 12.45 -24.59 -17.25
CA LYS A 247 11.62 -25.44 -18.12
C LYS A 247 10.20 -25.65 -17.59
N ARG A 248 9.98 -25.54 -16.27
CA ARG A 248 8.66 -25.78 -15.64
C ARG A 248 7.72 -24.57 -15.68
N SER A 249 8.21 -23.34 -15.73
CA SER A 249 7.35 -22.15 -15.81
C SER A 249 6.75 -21.97 -17.22
N ALA A 250 7.54 -22.18 -18.27
CA ALA A 250 7.09 -22.06 -19.65
C ALA A 250 6.01 -23.08 -20.05
N LEU A 251 5.99 -24.26 -19.42
CA LEU A 251 5.02 -25.31 -19.73
C LEU A 251 3.63 -25.05 -19.12
N ARG A 252 3.54 -24.30 -18.02
CA ARG A 252 2.27 -24.06 -17.30
C ARG A 252 1.37 -23.05 -18.00
N HIS A 253 1.90 -22.09 -18.74
CA HIS A 253 1.09 -21.10 -19.45
C HIS A 253 0.47 -21.66 -20.74
N LYS A 254 1.16 -22.57 -21.45
CA LYS A 254 0.62 -23.20 -22.67
C LYS A 254 -0.63 -24.07 -22.43
N HIS A 255 -0.80 -24.62 -21.22
CA HIS A 255 -1.96 -25.47 -20.91
C HIS A 255 -3.25 -24.67 -20.66
N VAL A 256 -3.17 -23.37 -20.33
CA VAL A 256 -4.37 -22.56 -20.09
C VAL A 256 -5.07 -22.18 -21.41
N ASP A 257 -4.31 -21.95 -22.47
CA ASP A 257 -4.86 -21.56 -23.78
C ASP A 257 -5.47 -22.72 -24.57
N VAL A 258 -5.05 -23.97 -24.32
CA VAL A 258 -5.64 -25.15 -24.97
C VAL A 258 -7.00 -25.52 -24.34
N VAL A 259 -7.19 -25.27 -23.04
CA VAL A 259 -8.42 -25.63 -22.32
C VAL A 259 -9.58 -24.68 -22.63
N THR A 260 -9.32 -23.41 -22.93
CA THR A 260 -10.38 -22.44 -23.25
C THR A 260 -10.92 -22.57 -24.68
N LYS A 261 -10.16 -23.18 -25.60
CA LYS A 261 -10.59 -23.43 -27.00
C LYS A 261 -11.52 -24.63 -27.17
N LYS A 262 -11.57 -25.56 -26.20
CA LYS A 262 -12.39 -26.79 -26.28
C LYS A 262 -13.83 -26.66 -25.76
N ARG A 263 -14.28 -25.46 -25.36
CA ARG A 263 -15.63 -25.21 -24.81
C ARG A 263 -16.54 -24.38 -25.72
N ARG A 264 -16.18 -24.21 -26.98
CA ARG A 264 -16.98 -23.50 -27.99
C ARG A 264 -17.06 -24.34 -29.26
N THR A 265 -17.85 -25.39 -29.20
CA THR A 265 -18.45 -26.11 -30.34
C THR A 265 -19.77 -26.65 -29.85
#